data_AF-A0A9D9HU44-F1
#
_entry.id   AF-A0A9D9HU44-F1
#
_cell.length_a   1.000
_cell.length_b   1.000
_cell.length_c   1.000
_cell.angle_alpha   90.00
_cell.angle_beta   90.00
_cell.angle_gamma   90.00
#
_symmetry.space_group_name_H-M   'P 1'
#
loop_
_entity.id
_entity.type
_entity.pdbx_description
1 polymer ?
#
loop_
_entity_poly.entity_id
_entity_poly.type
_entity_poly.pdbx_seq_one_letter_code
_entity_poly.pdbx_strand_id
1 'polypeptide(L)'
;MKTITIKQSSDMGLPHSVRSYIDSCAYEFSETDAWTKIAHIAYRLKRGANLLPFFMEDIERHMEHPAYHDYENTAKQSIASYIELLRIDESDIYTMELSKSNTFPRLFQLLTEEILYRYWEENINDDKVKYNFDDVYYNYDEIASRYADAPAARHFIKYISTSRETLRNIEVDKYNIKLKNGWATVAKSLYGCTVWSDKEEDERIYPGDATFIHDFNNKVESKYRFIVGVPPMPFTGNLLQAKIVILTLNPGYVEEVNKNKCMAMKYADKKQLLCLMRNALNLQGEGIYDSYDCSREQGDRYWEKAFDQLAMEAYGIPSSEKCHPIYHDIAILQLIGYHSEKFKYTVGIKHLPSTIFTNLLAKYLATKTDKTFLVLRSEALWKETFGEELWNELEKEGRIVTKGHKGMSQKISRRNLKKDNGFDKLVNILKHDSHE
;
A
#
# COMPACT_ATOMS: atom_id res chain seq x y z
N MET A 1 -15.01 -15.69 -7.43
CA MET A 1 -14.18 -15.54 -6.21
C MET A 1 -13.81 -16.92 -5.76
N LYS A 2 -12.53 -17.20 -5.54
CA LYS A 2 -12.10 -18.51 -5.00
C LYS A 2 -12.03 -18.48 -3.48
N THR A 3 -12.57 -19.53 -2.86
CA THR A 3 -12.55 -19.69 -1.40
C THR A 3 -11.90 -21.01 -0.98
N ILE A 4 -11.06 -20.97 0.06
CA ILE A 4 -10.32 -22.12 0.60
C ILE A 4 -10.36 -22.03 2.13
N THR A 5 -10.39 -23.17 2.83
CA THR A 5 -10.27 -23.20 4.30
C THR A 5 -8.99 -23.93 4.68
N ILE A 6 -8.15 -23.29 5.49
CA ILE A 6 -6.93 -23.91 6.05
C ILE A 6 -6.93 -23.75 7.58
N LYS A 7 -6.12 -24.55 8.26
CA LYS A 7 -5.91 -24.44 9.71
C LYS A 7 -5.07 -23.22 10.02
N GLN A 8 -5.44 -22.51 11.08
CA GLN A 8 -4.58 -21.47 11.64
C GLN A 8 -3.26 -22.07 12.11
N SER A 9 -2.20 -21.30 11.95
CA SER A 9 -0.89 -21.60 12.50
C SER A 9 -0.20 -20.31 12.91
N SER A 10 0.48 -20.33 14.04
CA SER A 10 1.43 -19.29 14.44
C SER A 10 2.79 -19.44 13.75
N ASP A 11 3.03 -20.57 13.08
CA ASP A 11 4.25 -20.82 12.33
C ASP A 11 4.29 -19.95 11.05
N MET A 12 5.40 -19.23 10.90
CA MET A 12 5.70 -18.38 9.75
C MET A 12 6.29 -19.17 8.57
N GLY A 13 6.65 -20.44 8.78
CA GLY A 13 7.05 -21.39 7.76
C GLY A 13 5.87 -21.96 6.96
N LEU A 14 6.20 -22.61 5.83
CA LEU A 14 5.24 -23.36 5.04
C LEU A 14 4.88 -24.70 5.72
N PRO A 15 3.63 -25.20 5.60
CA PRO A 15 3.23 -26.48 6.18
C PRO A 15 3.98 -27.71 5.67
N HIS A 16 4.53 -27.61 4.45
CA HIS A 16 5.27 -28.67 3.78
C HIS A 16 6.64 -28.15 3.34
N SER A 17 7.50 -29.07 2.90
CA SER A 17 8.79 -28.74 2.28
C SER A 17 8.59 -27.74 1.14
N VAL A 18 9.56 -26.85 0.92
CA VAL A 18 9.53 -25.91 -0.22
C VAL A 18 9.33 -26.65 -1.54
N ARG A 19 9.95 -27.83 -1.68
CA ARG A 19 9.82 -28.74 -2.83
C ARG A 19 8.36 -29.04 -3.18
N SER A 20 7.49 -29.22 -2.19
CA SER A 20 6.04 -29.43 -2.39
C SER A 20 5.36 -28.28 -3.14
N TYR A 21 5.97 -27.08 -3.14
CA TYR A 21 5.44 -25.87 -3.76
C TYR A 21 6.05 -25.55 -5.12
N ILE A 22 7.26 -26.05 -5.44
CA ILE A 22 7.98 -25.62 -6.64
C ILE A 22 8.53 -26.73 -7.53
N ASP A 23 8.58 -27.97 -7.05
CA ASP A 23 9.02 -29.11 -7.87
C ASP A 23 7.82 -29.83 -8.47
N SER A 24 7.32 -29.37 -9.61
CA SER A 24 6.18 -29.99 -10.30
C SER A 24 6.42 -31.44 -10.74
N CYS A 25 7.68 -31.90 -10.69
CA CYS A 25 8.08 -33.28 -10.99
C CYS A 25 8.11 -34.18 -9.73
N ALA A 26 8.04 -33.61 -8.52
CA ALA A 26 8.05 -34.38 -7.29
C ALA A 26 6.69 -35.01 -6.96
N TYR A 27 6.72 -36.18 -6.32
CA TYR A 27 5.51 -36.79 -5.76
C TYR A 27 4.83 -35.88 -4.73
N GLU A 28 5.61 -35.31 -3.81
CA GLU A 28 5.16 -34.37 -2.76
C GLU A 28 4.38 -33.18 -3.33
N PHE A 29 4.71 -32.73 -4.54
CA PHE A 29 4.00 -31.65 -5.20
C PHE A 29 2.56 -32.02 -5.54
N SER A 30 2.29 -33.27 -5.89
CA SER A 30 0.93 -33.73 -6.22
C SER A 30 0.04 -33.95 -5.00
N GLU A 31 0.60 -34.00 -3.79
CA GLU A 31 -0.14 -34.27 -2.55
C GLU A 31 -1.03 -33.10 -2.11
N THR A 32 -0.72 -31.89 -2.55
CA THR A 32 -1.49 -30.68 -2.24
C THR A 32 -1.91 -30.01 -3.55
N ASP A 33 -3.18 -29.59 -3.66
CA ASP A 33 -3.64 -28.88 -4.84
C ASP A 33 -3.04 -27.46 -4.94
N ALA A 34 -2.98 -26.92 -6.15
CA ALA A 34 -2.36 -25.61 -6.42
C ALA A 34 -3.00 -24.46 -5.63
N TRP A 35 -4.33 -24.49 -5.46
CA TRP A 35 -5.04 -23.46 -4.72
C TRP A 35 -4.71 -23.49 -3.24
N THR A 36 -4.64 -24.68 -2.63
CA THR A 36 -4.18 -24.84 -1.24
C THR A 36 -2.73 -24.37 -1.06
N LYS A 37 -1.85 -24.61 -2.04
CA LYS A 37 -0.47 -24.07 -2.02
C LYS A 37 -0.44 -22.54 -2.06
N ILE A 38 -1.22 -21.91 -2.94
CA ILE A 38 -1.35 -20.45 -3.00
C ILE A 38 -1.89 -19.90 -1.67
N ALA A 39 -2.92 -20.54 -1.09
CA ALA A 39 -3.44 -20.16 0.22
C ALA A 39 -2.39 -20.27 1.34
N HIS A 40 -1.58 -21.33 1.31
CA HIS A 40 -0.46 -21.48 2.24
C HIS A 40 0.51 -20.31 2.12
N ILE A 41 0.95 -19.96 0.91
CA ILE A 41 1.86 -18.83 0.66
C ILE A 41 1.23 -17.51 1.12
N ALA A 42 0.00 -17.23 0.69
CA ALA A 42 -0.73 -16.00 0.99
C ALA A 42 -0.89 -15.75 2.49
N TYR A 43 -1.23 -16.80 3.25
CA TYR A 43 -1.36 -16.72 4.71
C TYR A 43 -0.09 -16.22 5.40
N ARG A 44 1.07 -16.68 4.94
CA ARG A 44 2.39 -16.32 5.49
C ARG A 44 2.79 -14.92 5.06
N LEU A 45 2.58 -14.58 3.77
CA LEU A 45 2.87 -13.25 3.25
C LEU A 45 2.09 -12.16 3.98
N LYS A 46 0.78 -12.36 4.24
CA LYS A 46 -0.05 -11.40 5.00
C LYS A 46 0.44 -11.16 6.42
N ARG A 47 1.13 -12.14 7.01
CA ARG A 47 1.73 -12.07 8.35
C ARG A 47 3.17 -11.57 8.33
N GLY A 48 3.71 -11.28 7.14
CA GLY A 48 5.04 -10.69 6.96
C GLY A 48 6.18 -11.70 6.81
N ALA A 49 5.89 -12.96 6.50
CA ALA A 49 6.94 -13.95 6.26
C ALA A 49 7.76 -13.57 5.01
N ASN A 50 9.08 -13.53 5.16
CA ASN A 50 10.00 -13.40 4.03
C ASN A 50 10.29 -14.79 3.44
N LEU A 51 9.45 -15.23 2.50
CA LEU A 51 9.52 -16.59 1.95
C LEU A 51 10.61 -16.77 0.90
N LEU A 52 10.98 -15.73 0.15
CA LEU A 52 11.90 -15.83 -0.99
C LEU A 52 13.25 -16.52 -0.65
N PRO A 53 13.94 -16.21 0.48
CA PRO A 53 15.19 -16.88 0.83
C PRO A 53 15.08 -18.39 0.95
N PHE A 54 13.99 -18.91 1.54
CA PHE A 54 13.78 -20.35 1.69
C PHE A 54 13.58 -21.05 0.34
N PHE A 55 12.92 -20.39 -0.60
CA PHE A 55 12.77 -20.90 -1.95
C PHE A 55 14.10 -20.87 -2.70
N MET A 56 14.89 -19.81 -2.52
CA MET A 56 16.21 -19.73 -3.14
C MET A 56 17.17 -20.79 -2.62
N GLU A 57 17.23 -20.99 -1.30
CA GLU A 57 18.07 -22.01 -0.66
C GLU A 57 17.70 -23.42 -1.16
N ASP A 58 16.41 -23.73 -1.28
CA ASP A 58 15.95 -25.01 -1.83
C ASP A 58 16.39 -25.20 -3.29
N ILE A 59 16.29 -24.14 -4.11
CA ILE A 59 16.72 -24.18 -5.51
C ILE A 59 18.21 -24.42 -5.61
N GLU A 60 19.01 -23.63 -4.89
CA GLU A 60 20.47 -23.74 -4.89
C GLU A 60 20.92 -25.14 -4.47
N ARG A 61 20.38 -25.65 -3.36
CA ARG A 61 20.67 -26.99 -2.85
C ARG A 61 20.39 -28.11 -3.85
N HIS A 62 19.27 -28.05 -4.58
CA HIS A 62 18.94 -29.08 -5.56
C HIS A 62 19.81 -28.98 -6.81
N MET A 63 20.14 -27.76 -7.25
CA MET A 63 21.00 -27.54 -8.41
C MET A 63 22.44 -28.05 -8.22
N GLU A 64 22.90 -28.26 -6.98
CA GLU A 64 24.19 -28.92 -6.70
C GLU A 64 24.25 -30.36 -7.20
N HIS A 65 23.11 -31.05 -7.30
CA HIS A 65 23.05 -32.43 -7.75
C HIS A 65 22.88 -32.49 -9.28
N PRO A 66 23.75 -33.19 -10.04
CA PRO A 66 23.73 -33.18 -11.51
C PRO A 66 22.39 -33.57 -12.16
N ALA A 67 21.64 -34.46 -11.50
CA ALA A 67 20.30 -34.88 -11.96
C ALA A 67 19.23 -33.77 -11.93
N TYR A 68 19.47 -32.67 -11.20
CA TYR A 68 18.53 -31.56 -10.98
C TYR A 68 19.09 -30.22 -11.50
N HIS A 69 19.99 -30.25 -12.49
CA HIS A 69 20.60 -29.04 -13.05
C HIS A 69 19.59 -28.03 -13.65
N ASP A 70 18.37 -28.47 -13.99
CA ASP A 70 17.28 -27.64 -14.51
C ASP A 70 16.20 -27.28 -13.45
N TYR A 71 16.51 -27.45 -12.16
CA TYR A 71 15.54 -27.28 -11.09
C TYR A 71 15.02 -25.85 -10.97
N GLU A 72 15.83 -24.82 -11.23
CA GLU A 72 15.35 -23.43 -11.25
C GLU A 72 14.24 -23.23 -12.30
N ASN A 73 14.34 -23.86 -13.48
CA ASN A 73 13.30 -23.75 -14.50
C ASN A 73 12.02 -24.46 -14.09
N THR A 74 12.14 -25.61 -13.42
CA THR A 74 10.99 -26.31 -12.80
C THR A 74 10.31 -25.40 -11.77
N ALA A 75 11.09 -24.76 -10.89
CA ALA A 75 10.58 -23.84 -9.89
C ALA A 75 9.90 -22.60 -10.50
N LYS A 76 10.50 -22.01 -11.54
CA LYS A 76 9.92 -20.88 -12.27
C LYS A 76 8.59 -21.23 -12.93
N GLN A 77 8.49 -22.42 -13.55
CA GLN A 77 7.25 -22.88 -14.15
C GLN A 77 6.15 -23.04 -13.09
N SER A 78 6.46 -23.65 -11.95
CA SER A 78 5.51 -23.79 -10.83
C SER A 78 4.98 -22.42 -10.34
N ILE A 79 5.86 -21.44 -10.13
CA ILE A 79 5.46 -20.08 -9.72
C ILE A 79 4.65 -19.38 -10.82
N ALA A 80 5.05 -19.53 -12.09
CA ALA A 80 4.30 -18.97 -13.22
C ALA A 80 2.90 -19.59 -13.35
N SER A 81 2.75 -20.89 -13.14
CA SER A 81 1.43 -21.55 -13.10
C SER A 81 0.53 -20.99 -12.00
N TYR A 82 1.07 -20.65 -10.82
CA TYR A 82 0.28 -20.01 -9.77
C TYR A 82 -0.16 -18.59 -10.14
N ILE A 83 0.69 -17.84 -10.84
CA ILE A 83 0.35 -16.51 -11.35
C ILE A 83 -0.79 -16.61 -12.37
N GLU A 84 -0.69 -17.52 -13.34
CA GLU A 84 -1.77 -17.74 -14.32
C GLU A 84 -3.05 -18.22 -13.65
N LEU A 85 -2.98 -19.11 -12.66
CA LEU A 85 -4.17 -19.55 -11.91
C LEU A 85 -4.90 -18.40 -11.19
N LEU A 86 -4.18 -17.34 -10.79
CA LEU A 86 -4.74 -16.12 -10.19
C LEU A 86 -5.26 -15.12 -11.23
N ARG A 87 -4.92 -15.29 -12.51
CA ARG A 87 -5.31 -14.46 -13.65
C ARG A 87 -6.34 -15.24 -14.44
N ILE A 88 -7.61 -15.01 -14.14
CA ILE A 88 -8.68 -15.76 -14.79
C ILE A 88 -8.64 -15.44 -16.28
N ASP A 89 -8.31 -16.46 -17.06
CA ASP A 89 -8.30 -16.45 -18.50
C ASP A 89 -8.71 -17.84 -19.00
N GLU A 90 -9.24 -17.94 -20.21
CA GLU A 90 -9.76 -19.19 -20.76
C GLU A 90 -8.64 -20.12 -21.31
N SER A 91 -7.38 -19.65 -21.33
CA SER A 91 -6.37 -20.27 -22.19
C SER A 91 -5.07 -20.76 -21.51
N ASP A 92 -4.74 -20.35 -20.28
CA ASP A 92 -3.51 -20.75 -19.54
C ASP A 92 -2.20 -20.68 -20.38
N ILE A 93 -2.11 -19.75 -21.35
CA ILE A 93 -1.09 -19.82 -22.42
C ILE A 93 0.29 -19.34 -21.96
N TYR A 94 0.39 -18.39 -21.01
CA TYR A 94 1.64 -17.63 -20.81
C TYR A 94 2.56 -18.12 -19.69
N THR A 95 2.28 -19.27 -19.08
CA THR A 95 3.15 -19.89 -18.06
C THR A 95 4.60 -20.03 -18.55
N MET A 96 4.77 -20.50 -19.79
CA MET A 96 6.09 -20.75 -20.39
C MET A 96 6.85 -19.45 -20.66
N GLU A 97 6.19 -18.43 -21.17
CA GLU A 97 6.75 -17.11 -21.47
C GLU A 97 7.15 -16.39 -20.19
N LEU A 98 6.29 -16.40 -19.17
CA LEU A 98 6.58 -15.78 -17.86
C LEU A 98 7.80 -16.43 -17.21
N SER A 99 7.84 -17.77 -17.18
CA SER A 99 8.96 -18.52 -16.61
C SER A 99 10.28 -18.25 -17.32
N LYS A 100 10.30 -18.23 -18.66
CA LYS A 100 11.51 -17.97 -19.45
C LYS A 100 12.00 -16.53 -19.38
N SER A 101 11.08 -15.56 -19.29
CA SER A 101 11.42 -14.13 -19.38
C SER A 101 11.81 -13.48 -18.05
N ASN A 102 11.72 -14.21 -16.93
CA ASN A 102 11.94 -13.67 -15.59
C ASN A 102 12.91 -14.53 -14.77
N THR A 103 13.62 -13.88 -13.85
CA THR A 103 14.36 -14.59 -12.79
C THR A 103 13.39 -15.12 -11.74
N PHE A 104 13.80 -16.15 -10.98
CA PHE A 104 12.95 -16.70 -9.92
C PHE A 104 12.52 -15.63 -8.90
N PRO A 105 13.43 -14.76 -8.37
CA PRO A 105 13.03 -13.66 -7.49
C PRO A 105 12.00 -12.71 -8.11
N ARG A 106 12.11 -12.42 -9.41
CA ARG A 106 11.17 -11.52 -10.10
C ARG A 106 9.78 -12.15 -10.23
N LEU A 107 9.70 -13.45 -10.51
CA LEU A 107 8.44 -14.19 -10.54
C LEU A 107 7.82 -14.31 -9.15
N PHE A 108 8.62 -14.61 -8.13
CA PHE A 108 8.13 -14.68 -6.76
C PHE A 108 7.60 -13.33 -6.27
N GLN A 109 8.28 -12.23 -6.62
CA GLN A 109 7.79 -10.87 -6.37
C GLN A 109 6.47 -10.59 -7.09
N LEU A 110 6.33 -11.02 -8.35
CA LEU A 110 5.08 -10.90 -9.10
C LEU A 110 3.97 -11.72 -8.44
N LEU A 111 4.20 -12.99 -8.09
CA LEU A 111 3.24 -13.82 -7.36
C LEU A 111 2.81 -13.17 -6.03
N THR A 112 3.76 -12.60 -5.29
CA THR A 112 3.49 -11.86 -4.05
C THR A 112 2.55 -10.68 -4.29
N GLU A 113 2.80 -9.89 -5.33
CA GLU A 113 1.91 -8.79 -5.73
C GLU A 113 0.52 -9.32 -6.10
N GLU A 114 0.43 -10.32 -6.97
CA GLU A 114 -0.84 -10.92 -7.42
C GLU A 114 -1.67 -11.42 -6.23
N ILE A 115 -1.02 -12.09 -5.27
CA ILE A 115 -1.65 -12.55 -4.04
C ILE A 115 -2.12 -11.36 -3.20
N LEU A 116 -1.26 -10.38 -2.91
CA LEU A 116 -1.59 -9.29 -1.98
C LEU A 116 -2.68 -8.35 -2.51
N TYR A 117 -2.84 -8.23 -3.84
CA TYR A 117 -3.99 -7.53 -4.41
C TYR A 117 -5.31 -8.28 -4.12
N ARG A 118 -5.35 -9.61 -4.26
CA ARG A 118 -6.58 -10.44 -4.24
C ARG A 118 -6.94 -11.00 -2.88
N TYR A 119 -5.95 -11.26 -2.04
CA TYR A 119 -6.13 -12.07 -0.85
C TYR A 119 -6.79 -11.30 0.29
N TRP A 120 -7.83 -11.88 0.89
CA TRP A 120 -8.38 -11.47 2.17
C TRP A 120 -8.89 -12.69 2.92
N GLU A 121 -9.11 -12.56 4.23
CA GLU A 121 -9.41 -13.71 5.08
C GLU A 121 -10.42 -13.35 6.16
N GLU A 122 -11.24 -14.33 6.54
CA GLU A 122 -12.22 -14.25 7.62
C GLU A 122 -11.98 -15.39 8.62
N ASN A 123 -12.00 -15.08 9.92
CA ASN A 123 -11.95 -16.11 10.94
C ASN A 123 -13.29 -16.84 10.98
N ILE A 124 -13.27 -18.17 10.79
CA ILE A 124 -14.46 -19.00 10.97
C ILE A 124 -14.62 -19.33 12.47
N ASN A 125 -13.50 -19.74 13.09
CA ASN A 125 -13.36 -20.01 14.51
C ASN A 125 -11.87 -19.91 14.90
N ASP A 126 -11.54 -20.26 16.14
CA ASP A 126 -10.17 -20.15 16.67
C ASP A 126 -9.14 -21.00 15.92
N ASP A 127 -9.56 -22.07 15.23
CA ASP A 127 -8.67 -23.02 14.57
C ASP A 127 -8.65 -22.89 13.03
N LYS A 128 -9.64 -22.19 12.44
CA LYS A 128 -9.84 -22.17 10.98
C LYS A 128 -10.08 -20.77 10.46
N VAL A 129 -9.48 -20.51 9.31
CA VAL A 129 -9.66 -19.27 8.56
C VAL A 129 -10.14 -19.60 7.16
N LYS A 130 -11.10 -18.81 6.71
CA LYS A 130 -11.61 -18.81 5.34
C LYS A 130 -10.80 -17.80 4.55
N TYR A 131 -10.15 -18.27 3.49
CA TYR A 131 -9.38 -17.46 2.58
C TYR A 131 -10.19 -17.18 1.35
N ASN A 132 -10.14 -15.94 0.89
CA ASN A 132 -10.82 -15.49 -0.31
C ASN A 132 -9.79 -14.82 -1.22
N PHE A 133 -9.90 -15.12 -2.50
CA PHE A 133 -9.15 -14.47 -3.57
C PHE A 133 -10.16 -13.82 -4.50
N ASP A 134 -10.07 -12.49 -4.60
CA ASP A 134 -10.87 -11.73 -5.54
C ASP A 134 -10.51 -12.12 -6.98
N ASP A 135 -11.52 -12.24 -7.83
CA ASP A 135 -11.35 -12.62 -9.22
C ASP A 135 -10.81 -11.43 -10.02
N VAL A 136 -9.90 -11.71 -10.94
CA VAL A 136 -9.37 -10.72 -11.87
C VAL A 136 -9.21 -11.37 -13.23
N TYR A 137 -9.97 -10.86 -14.21
CA TYR A 137 -9.92 -11.35 -15.58
C TYR A 137 -8.75 -10.72 -16.34
N TYR A 138 -7.99 -11.56 -17.05
CA TYR A 138 -6.90 -11.15 -17.92
C TYR A 138 -7.28 -11.47 -19.37
N ASN A 139 -7.80 -10.46 -20.08
CA ASN A 139 -8.00 -10.58 -21.52
C ASN A 139 -6.67 -10.38 -22.25
N TYR A 140 -5.91 -11.46 -22.48
CA TYR A 140 -4.59 -11.36 -23.11
C TYR A 140 -4.63 -10.79 -24.52
N ASP A 141 -5.68 -11.05 -25.29
CA ASP A 141 -5.85 -10.47 -26.62
C ASP A 141 -6.05 -8.94 -26.55
N GLU A 142 -6.88 -8.46 -25.61
CA GLU A 142 -7.04 -7.02 -25.37
C GLU A 142 -5.72 -6.39 -24.88
N ILE A 143 -5.02 -7.04 -23.95
CA ILE A 143 -3.71 -6.57 -23.48
C ILE A 143 -2.74 -6.50 -24.66
N ALA A 144 -2.63 -7.55 -25.47
CA ALA A 144 -1.73 -7.61 -26.62
C ALA A 144 -2.06 -6.54 -27.66
N SER A 145 -3.35 -6.23 -27.88
CA SER A 145 -3.79 -5.19 -28.82
C SER A 145 -3.27 -3.79 -28.46
N ARG A 146 -3.11 -3.48 -27.16
CA ARG A 146 -2.51 -2.22 -26.67
C ARG A 146 -1.03 -2.08 -27.04
N TYR A 147 -0.39 -3.17 -27.42
CA TYR A 147 1.02 -3.21 -27.81
C TYR A 147 1.21 -3.53 -29.29
N ALA A 148 0.19 -3.47 -30.15
CA ALA A 148 0.29 -3.92 -31.54
C ALA A 148 1.36 -3.19 -32.40
N ASP A 149 1.79 -1.98 -32.02
CA ASP A 149 2.83 -1.22 -32.73
C ASP A 149 4.24 -1.37 -32.09
N ALA A 150 5.27 -1.52 -32.91
CA ALA A 150 6.58 -2.10 -32.56
C ALA A 150 7.39 -1.41 -31.41
N PRO A 151 8.24 -2.16 -30.64
CA PRO A 151 8.43 -3.61 -30.65
C PRO A 151 7.43 -4.31 -29.69
N ALA A 152 6.26 -4.59 -30.25
CA ALA A 152 5.03 -5.08 -29.62
C ALA A 152 5.20 -6.20 -28.59
N ALA A 153 5.83 -7.31 -28.99
CA ALA A 153 5.90 -8.52 -28.18
C ALA A 153 6.72 -8.35 -26.90
N ARG A 154 7.85 -7.63 -26.94
CA ARG A 154 8.67 -7.42 -25.73
C ARG A 154 8.00 -6.50 -24.73
N HIS A 155 7.29 -5.47 -25.21
CA HIS A 155 6.54 -4.57 -24.33
C HIS A 155 5.34 -5.26 -23.69
N PHE A 156 4.63 -6.11 -24.45
CA PHE A 156 3.59 -6.97 -23.94
C PHE A 156 4.10 -7.92 -22.85
N ILE A 157 5.14 -8.72 -23.13
CA ILE A 157 5.72 -9.65 -22.12
C ILE A 157 6.19 -8.89 -20.88
N LYS A 158 6.84 -7.73 -21.05
CA LYS A 158 7.25 -6.87 -19.93
C LYS A 158 6.05 -6.38 -19.11
N TYR A 159 4.92 -6.09 -19.76
CA TYR A 159 3.70 -5.64 -19.09
C TYR A 159 3.05 -6.76 -18.26
N ILE A 160 2.83 -7.94 -18.87
CA ILE A 160 2.24 -9.09 -18.16
C ILE A 160 3.19 -9.66 -17.09
N SER A 161 4.48 -9.31 -17.13
CA SER A 161 5.46 -9.56 -16.05
C SER A 161 5.35 -8.54 -14.89
N THR A 162 4.21 -7.85 -14.78
CA THR A 162 3.87 -6.93 -13.67
C THR A 162 2.44 -7.17 -13.21
N SER A 163 2.12 -6.75 -11.99
CA SER A 163 0.76 -6.77 -11.45
C SER A 163 -0.10 -5.57 -11.90
N ARG A 164 0.31 -4.83 -12.94
CA ARG A 164 -0.37 -3.57 -13.34
C ARG A 164 -1.78 -3.83 -13.86
N GLU A 165 -1.96 -4.87 -14.67
CA GLU A 165 -3.28 -5.25 -15.17
C GLU A 165 -4.19 -5.73 -14.02
N THR A 166 -3.64 -6.43 -13.03
CA THR A 166 -4.36 -6.76 -11.80
C THR A 166 -4.89 -5.54 -11.09
N LEU A 167 -4.02 -4.56 -10.80
CA LEU A 167 -4.47 -3.33 -10.16
C LEU A 167 -5.50 -2.60 -11.02
N ARG A 168 -5.37 -2.62 -12.36
CA ARG A 168 -6.35 -2.04 -13.29
C ARG A 168 -7.72 -2.70 -13.18
N ASN A 169 -7.78 -4.03 -13.10
CA ASN A 169 -9.04 -4.79 -13.25
C ASN A 169 -9.67 -5.22 -11.93
N ILE A 170 -8.92 -5.28 -10.82
CA ILE A 170 -9.45 -5.78 -9.54
C ILE A 170 -10.57 -4.89 -9.00
N GLU A 171 -11.70 -5.48 -8.64
CA GLU A 171 -12.76 -4.77 -7.95
C GLU A 171 -12.41 -4.61 -6.46
N VAL A 172 -12.61 -3.40 -5.94
CA VAL A 172 -12.35 -3.06 -4.55
C VAL A 172 -13.60 -2.47 -3.93
N ASP A 173 -13.91 -2.88 -2.70
CA ASP A 173 -15.05 -2.37 -1.94
C ASP A 173 -14.62 -2.04 -0.50
N LYS A 174 -15.53 -1.39 0.24
CA LYS A 174 -15.23 -0.91 1.60
C LYS A 174 -15.02 -2.05 2.61
N TYR A 175 -15.65 -3.19 2.38
CA TYR A 175 -15.58 -4.34 3.27
C TYR A 175 -14.25 -5.07 3.07
N ASN A 176 -13.91 -5.40 1.83
CA ASN A 176 -12.68 -6.12 1.51
C ASN A 176 -11.41 -5.28 1.79
N ILE A 177 -11.44 -3.96 1.58
CA ILE A 177 -10.27 -3.11 1.86
C ILE A 177 -9.93 -3.10 3.35
N LYS A 178 -10.93 -3.18 4.23
CA LYS A 178 -10.70 -3.27 5.68
C LYS A 178 -10.06 -4.60 6.07
N LEU A 179 -10.45 -5.70 5.42
CA LEU A 179 -9.87 -7.02 5.67
C LEU A 179 -8.46 -7.19 5.08
N LYS A 180 -8.15 -6.48 4.00
CA LYS A 180 -6.81 -6.41 3.38
C LYS A 180 -5.83 -5.51 4.15
N ASN A 181 -6.33 -4.66 5.02
CA ASN A 181 -5.53 -3.66 5.72
C ASN A 181 -4.56 -4.27 6.75
N GLY A 182 -3.30 -4.48 6.36
CA GLY A 182 -2.25 -4.94 7.27
C GLY A 182 -1.83 -3.90 8.32
N TRP A 183 -2.16 -2.61 8.14
CA TRP A 183 -1.92 -1.60 9.17
C TRP A 183 -2.74 -1.85 10.43
N ALA A 184 -3.88 -2.56 10.32
CA ALA A 184 -4.66 -2.97 11.49
C ALA A 184 -3.87 -3.91 12.42
N THR A 185 -2.94 -4.72 11.87
CA THR A 185 -2.03 -5.54 12.68
C THR A 185 -1.05 -4.66 13.44
N VAL A 186 -0.44 -3.67 12.76
CA VAL A 186 0.44 -2.68 13.40
C VAL A 186 -0.30 -1.91 14.49
N ALA A 187 -1.55 -1.51 14.24
CA ALA A 187 -2.39 -0.82 15.22
C ALA A 187 -2.57 -1.62 16.51
N LYS A 188 -2.69 -2.95 16.43
CA LYS A 188 -2.76 -3.83 17.60
C LYS A 188 -1.42 -3.88 18.34
N SER A 189 -0.31 -3.95 17.63
CA SER A 189 1.03 -3.93 18.25
C SER A 189 1.32 -2.63 19.02
N LEU A 190 0.74 -1.50 18.57
CA LEU A 190 0.91 -0.20 19.23
C LEU A 190 0.23 -0.07 20.61
N TYR A 191 -0.51 -1.06 21.13
CA TYR A 191 -1.05 -1.00 22.50
C TYR A 191 0.04 -1.04 23.59
N GLY A 192 1.21 -1.63 23.29
CA GLY A 192 2.37 -1.67 24.18
C GLY A 192 3.47 -0.65 23.87
N CYS A 193 3.35 0.10 22.77
CA CYS A 193 4.40 0.99 22.29
C CYS A 193 4.30 2.41 22.89
N THR A 194 5.42 3.10 22.91
CA THR A 194 5.53 4.53 23.21
C THR A 194 5.38 5.38 21.94
N VAL A 195 5.07 6.67 22.10
CA VAL A 195 5.04 7.65 20.97
C VAL A 195 6.40 7.81 20.27
N TRP A 196 7.50 7.48 20.95
CA TRP A 196 8.86 7.48 20.43
C TRP A 196 9.68 6.34 21.02
N SER A 197 10.51 5.70 20.21
CA SER A 197 11.52 4.74 20.64
C SER A 197 12.84 4.97 19.92
N ASP A 198 13.94 4.87 20.65
CA ASP A 198 15.29 4.89 20.05
C ASP A 198 15.71 3.49 19.55
N LYS A 199 14.91 2.46 19.80
CA LYS A 199 15.14 1.11 19.25
C LYS A 199 14.47 0.99 17.89
N GLU A 200 15.09 0.21 17.01
CA GLU A 200 14.39 -0.31 15.84
C GLU A 200 13.31 -1.28 16.35
N GLU A 201 12.05 -0.88 16.19
CA GLU A 201 10.86 -1.62 16.63
C GLU A 201 10.13 -2.14 15.39
N ASP A 202 10.37 -3.39 15.03
CA ASP A 202 9.70 -4.07 13.92
C ASP A 202 8.18 -4.16 14.14
N GLU A 203 7.72 -4.02 15.39
CA GLU A 203 6.30 -3.94 15.75
C GLU A 203 5.58 -2.75 15.09
N ARG A 204 6.32 -1.75 14.62
CA ARG A 204 5.82 -0.54 13.95
C ARG A 204 5.91 -0.62 12.42
N ILE A 205 6.49 -1.69 11.90
CA ILE A 205 6.67 -1.92 10.47
C ILE A 205 5.50 -2.75 9.95
N TYR A 206 4.99 -2.40 8.76
CA TYR A 206 3.95 -3.17 8.10
C TYR A 206 4.42 -4.62 7.86
N PRO A 207 3.57 -5.64 8.08
CA PRO A 207 3.95 -7.03 7.85
C PRO A 207 4.53 -7.26 6.45
N GLY A 208 5.81 -7.64 6.39
CA GLY A 208 6.55 -7.94 5.16
C GLY A 208 7.44 -6.80 4.63
N ASP A 209 7.38 -5.60 5.21
CA ASP A 209 8.25 -4.49 4.80
C ASP A 209 9.64 -4.53 5.48
N ALA A 210 9.78 -5.18 6.64
CA ALA A 210 10.93 -5.06 7.54
C ALA A 210 12.29 -5.30 6.85
N THR A 211 12.43 -6.41 6.11
CA THR A 211 13.67 -6.74 5.39
C THR A 211 14.12 -5.59 4.49
N PHE A 212 13.20 -5.02 3.70
CA PHE A 212 13.51 -3.91 2.81
C PHE A 212 13.87 -2.65 3.58
N ILE A 213 13.13 -2.31 4.64
CA ILE A 213 13.36 -1.09 5.42
C ILE A 213 14.73 -1.11 6.07
N HIS A 214 15.12 -2.24 6.67
CA HIS A 214 16.44 -2.44 7.28
C HIS A 214 17.56 -2.35 6.25
N ASP A 215 17.44 -3.08 5.14
CA ASP A 215 18.41 -3.06 4.05
C ASP A 215 18.58 -1.66 3.44
N PHE A 216 17.48 -0.94 3.26
CA PHE A 216 17.48 0.42 2.74
C PHE A 216 18.18 1.36 3.73
N ASN A 217 17.81 1.32 5.00
CA ASN A 217 18.37 2.17 6.05
C ASN A 217 19.87 1.97 6.23
N ASN A 218 20.35 0.72 6.13
CA ASN A 218 21.76 0.38 6.20
C ASN A 218 22.58 0.92 5.04
N LYS A 219 21.96 1.18 3.88
CA LYS A 219 22.64 1.59 2.63
C LYS A 219 22.58 3.11 2.37
N VAL A 220 21.71 3.86 3.05
CA VAL A 220 21.51 5.29 2.79
C VAL A 220 21.99 6.21 3.93
N GLU A 221 22.28 7.46 3.58
CA GLU A 221 22.58 8.52 4.54
C GLU A 221 21.41 8.73 5.53
N SER A 222 21.72 9.13 6.77
CA SER A 222 20.77 9.28 7.87
C SER A 222 19.52 10.07 7.51
N LYS A 223 19.67 11.21 6.80
CA LYS A 223 18.54 12.06 6.37
C LYS A 223 17.52 11.36 5.46
N TYR A 224 17.92 10.29 4.77
CA TYR A 224 17.04 9.51 3.89
C TYR A 224 16.47 8.26 4.54
N ARG A 225 16.95 7.88 5.73
CA ARG A 225 16.49 6.67 6.43
C ARG A 225 15.03 6.82 6.84
N PHE A 226 14.32 5.70 6.79
CA PHE A 226 13.01 5.58 7.40
C PHE A 226 13.16 5.43 8.91
N ILE A 227 12.46 6.28 9.66
CA ILE A 227 12.51 6.34 11.12
C ILE A 227 11.34 5.52 11.64
N VAL A 228 11.67 4.30 12.06
CA VAL A 228 10.71 3.34 12.63
C VAL A 228 10.47 3.56 14.12
N GLY A 229 11.27 4.43 14.76
CA GLY A 229 11.07 4.86 16.15
C GLY A 229 9.85 5.76 16.39
N VAL A 230 9.15 6.20 15.33
CA VAL A 230 7.87 6.92 15.38
C VAL A 230 6.78 6.00 14.83
N PRO A 231 5.58 5.92 15.43
CA PRO A 231 4.47 5.19 14.83
C PRO A 231 4.23 5.61 13.37
N PRO A 232 3.94 4.68 12.46
CA PRO A 232 3.73 4.99 11.05
C PRO A 232 2.46 5.81 10.86
N MET A 233 2.47 6.67 9.83
CA MET A 233 1.33 7.51 9.44
C MET A 233 1.03 7.37 7.94
N PRO A 234 0.59 6.20 7.46
CA PRO A 234 0.24 5.97 6.05
C PRO A 234 -0.95 6.82 5.59
N PHE A 235 -1.84 7.19 6.52
CA PHE A 235 -2.93 8.11 6.29
C PHE A 235 -3.26 8.85 7.60
N THR A 236 -3.89 10.01 7.44
CA THR A 236 -4.29 10.88 8.55
C THR A 236 -5.70 11.41 8.29
N GLY A 237 -6.50 11.54 9.34
CA GLY A 237 -7.89 11.98 9.27
C GLY A 237 -8.85 10.90 8.79
N ASN A 238 -10.07 11.31 8.46
CA ASN A 238 -11.17 10.40 8.12
C ASN A 238 -11.16 10.03 6.64
N LEU A 239 -10.16 9.23 6.26
CA LEU A 239 -9.88 8.92 4.85
C LEU A 239 -11.10 8.40 4.07
N LEU A 240 -11.98 7.63 4.71
CA LEU A 240 -13.15 7.05 4.04
C LEU A 240 -14.29 8.05 3.86
N GLN A 241 -14.41 9.10 4.69
CA GLN A 241 -15.52 10.07 4.64
C GLN A 241 -15.11 11.46 4.15
N ALA A 242 -13.83 11.84 4.27
CA ALA A 242 -13.33 13.15 3.84
C ALA A 242 -13.69 13.45 2.37
N LYS A 243 -13.95 14.72 2.08
CA LYS A 243 -14.27 15.21 0.73
C LYS A 243 -13.01 15.34 -0.14
N ILE A 244 -11.92 15.79 0.49
CA ILE A 244 -10.62 16.01 -0.16
C ILE A 244 -9.58 15.06 0.44
N VAL A 245 -8.81 14.38 -0.42
CA VAL A 245 -7.66 13.59 -0.02
C VAL A 245 -6.39 14.24 -0.55
N ILE A 246 -5.51 14.67 0.36
CA ILE A 246 -4.18 15.19 0.00
C ILE A 246 -3.24 14.01 -0.20
N LEU A 247 -2.64 13.94 -1.38
CA LEU A 247 -1.70 12.90 -1.76
C LEU A 247 -0.27 13.37 -1.55
N THR A 248 0.48 12.68 -0.69
CA THR A 248 1.86 13.01 -0.31
C THR A 248 2.77 11.78 -0.35
N LEU A 249 4.09 11.97 -0.30
CA LEU A 249 5.03 10.84 -0.45
C LEU A 249 5.15 10.03 0.83
N ASN A 250 5.56 10.68 1.91
CA ASN A 250 5.71 10.07 3.22
C ASN A 250 5.60 11.15 4.31
N PRO A 251 5.32 10.78 5.56
CA PRO A 251 5.28 11.76 6.64
C PRO A 251 6.68 12.33 6.89
N GLY A 252 6.78 13.66 7.03
CA GLY A 252 8.05 14.33 7.29
C GLY A 252 8.53 14.12 8.72
N TYR A 253 9.84 13.94 8.90
CA TYR A 253 10.46 13.91 10.22
C TYR A 253 11.23 15.19 10.51
N VAL A 254 10.96 15.78 11.66
CA VAL A 254 11.75 16.83 12.29
C VAL A 254 11.96 16.42 13.74
N GLU A 255 13.21 16.21 14.17
CA GLU A 255 13.52 15.68 15.50
C GLU A 255 12.85 16.47 16.63
N GLU A 256 12.90 17.80 16.55
CA GLU A 256 12.26 18.66 17.56
C GLU A 256 10.75 18.39 17.69
N VAL A 257 10.09 18.09 16.57
CA VAL A 257 8.64 17.94 16.48
C VAL A 257 8.21 16.51 16.80
N ASN A 258 8.80 15.54 16.10
CA ASN A 258 8.42 14.13 16.16
C ASN A 258 9.03 13.39 17.37
N LYS A 259 10.12 13.89 17.96
CA LYS A 259 10.77 13.29 19.13
C LYS A 259 10.66 14.20 20.35
N ASN A 260 11.30 15.38 20.35
CA ASN A 260 11.47 16.17 21.58
C ASN A 260 10.14 16.64 22.17
N LYS A 261 9.28 17.28 21.36
CA LYS A 261 7.92 17.68 21.79
C LYS A 261 7.09 16.49 22.25
N CYS A 262 7.10 15.39 21.49
CA CYS A 262 6.37 14.17 21.83
C CYS A 262 6.84 13.59 23.18
N MET A 263 8.15 13.60 23.46
CA MET A 263 8.71 13.14 24.72
C MET A 263 8.39 14.08 25.89
N ALA A 264 8.26 15.38 25.65
CA ALA A 264 7.87 16.37 26.65
C ALA A 264 6.37 16.36 27.01
N MET A 265 5.52 15.75 26.16
CA MET A 265 4.07 15.66 26.42
C MET A 265 3.74 14.91 27.72
N LYS A 266 2.63 15.31 28.34
CA LYS A 266 2.06 14.59 29.48
C LYS A 266 1.66 13.18 29.06
N TYR A 267 1.65 12.27 30.01
CA TYR A 267 1.32 10.86 29.75
C TYR A 267 -0.08 10.67 29.12
N ALA A 268 -1.07 11.46 29.54
CA ALA A 268 -2.42 11.42 28.95
C ALA A 268 -2.42 11.83 27.47
N ASP A 269 -1.69 12.88 27.11
CA ASP A 269 -1.59 13.38 25.72
C ASP A 269 -0.88 12.37 24.82
N LYS A 270 0.18 11.71 25.33
CA LYS A 270 0.85 10.60 24.63
C LYS A 270 -0.10 9.44 24.35
N LYS A 271 -0.91 9.06 25.34
CA LYS A 271 -1.94 8.01 25.19
C LYS A 271 -2.98 8.39 24.15
N GLN A 272 -3.46 9.64 24.18
CA GLN A 272 -4.42 10.14 23.20
C GLN A 272 -3.82 10.14 21.78
N LEU A 273 -2.59 10.63 21.62
CA LEU A 273 -1.90 10.61 20.32
C LEU A 273 -1.76 9.19 19.75
N LEU A 274 -1.35 8.23 20.58
CA LEU A 274 -1.29 6.82 20.16
C LEU A 274 -2.68 6.27 19.81
N CYS A 275 -3.72 6.66 20.54
CA CYS A 275 -5.10 6.30 20.23
C CYS A 275 -5.50 6.79 18.82
N LEU A 276 -5.22 8.05 18.51
CA LEU A 276 -5.49 8.65 17.21
C LEU A 276 -4.73 7.94 16.08
N MET A 277 -3.44 7.67 16.29
CA MET A 277 -2.62 6.93 15.31
C MET A 277 -3.18 5.52 15.08
N ARG A 278 -3.55 4.79 16.14
CA ARG A 278 -4.17 3.46 16.01
C ARG A 278 -5.52 3.50 15.29
N ASN A 279 -6.36 4.49 15.59
CA ASN A 279 -7.65 4.65 14.93
C ASN A 279 -7.46 4.93 13.45
N ALA A 280 -6.52 5.82 13.10
CA ALA A 280 -6.15 6.03 11.72
C ALA A 280 -5.76 4.70 11.07
N LEU A 281 -4.79 3.94 11.63
CA LEU A 281 -4.30 2.65 11.10
C LEU A 281 -5.42 1.60 10.87
N ASN A 282 -6.54 1.70 11.57
CA ASN A 282 -7.73 0.86 11.36
C ASN A 282 -8.75 1.42 10.34
N LEU A 283 -8.40 2.49 9.61
CA LEU A 283 -9.32 3.27 8.76
C LEU A 283 -10.53 3.81 9.55
N GLN A 284 -10.31 4.19 10.81
CA GLN A 284 -11.28 4.75 11.76
C GLN A 284 -10.86 6.13 12.27
N GLY A 285 -10.00 6.85 11.52
CA GLY A 285 -9.64 8.22 11.85
C GLY A 285 -10.86 9.15 11.79
N GLU A 286 -10.96 10.09 12.73
CA GLU A 286 -12.09 11.02 12.80
C GLU A 286 -11.79 12.35 12.10
N GLY A 287 -10.55 12.85 12.21
CA GLY A 287 -10.10 14.07 11.55
C GLY A 287 -8.59 14.26 11.67
N ILE A 288 -8.00 15.20 10.91
CA ILE A 288 -6.56 15.49 10.97
C ILE A 288 -6.17 15.97 12.37
N TYR A 289 -7.00 16.81 12.97
CA TYR A 289 -6.94 17.20 14.37
C TYR A 289 -8.29 16.94 15.02
N ASP A 290 -8.28 16.43 16.24
CA ASP A 290 -9.47 16.17 17.04
C ASP A 290 -9.75 17.35 18.00
N SER A 291 -10.60 17.13 19.00
CA SER A 291 -10.87 18.11 20.06
C SER A 291 -9.70 18.29 21.03
N TYR A 292 -8.67 17.45 20.96
CA TYR A 292 -7.49 17.49 21.81
C TYR A 292 -6.37 18.27 21.12
N ASP A 293 -5.54 18.95 21.91
CA ASP A 293 -4.45 19.76 21.37
C ASP A 293 -3.19 18.93 21.06
N CYS A 294 -3.10 17.67 21.52
CA CYS A 294 -1.90 16.85 21.39
C CYS A 294 -1.48 16.59 19.94
N SER A 295 -2.42 16.36 19.01
CA SER A 295 -2.09 16.19 17.58
C SER A 295 -1.69 17.52 16.91
N ARG A 296 -2.24 18.65 17.35
CA ARG A 296 -1.86 19.99 16.88
C ARG A 296 -0.44 20.33 17.32
N GLU A 297 -0.14 20.08 18.59
CA GLU A 297 1.19 20.30 19.17
C GLU A 297 2.24 19.38 18.54
N GLN A 298 1.92 18.09 18.38
CA GLN A 298 2.80 17.14 17.70
C GLN A 298 3.04 17.54 16.24
N GLY A 299 2.04 18.07 15.54
CA GLY A 299 2.19 18.52 14.17
C GLY A 299 2.75 19.94 14.01
N ASP A 300 3.20 20.59 15.09
CA ASP A 300 3.61 22.00 15.13
C ASP A 300 2.62 22.98 14.46
N ARG A 301 1.32 22.64 14.57
CA ARG A 301 0.20 23.36 13.92
C ARG A 301 0.40 23.53 12.41
N TYR A 302 1.11 22.59 11.76
CA TYR A 302 1.41 22.68 10.33
C TYR A 302 0.13 22.75 9.48
N TRP A 303 -0.83 21.86 9.71
CA TRP A 303 -2.07 21.81 8.94
C TRP A 303 -3.04 22.94 9.29
N GLU A 304 -2.98 23.47 10.52
CA GLU A 304 -3.66 24.70 10.92
C GLU A 304 -3.21 25.86 10.03
N LYS A 305 -1.90 26.10 9.95
CA LYS A 305 -1.32 27.15 9.09
C LYS A 305 -1.55 26.88 7.61
N ALA A 306 -1.51 25.61 7.18
CA ALA A 306 -1.66 25.24 5.77
C ALA A 306 -3.10 25.44 5.27
N PHE A 307 -4.10 25.27 6.14
CA PHE A 307 -5.51 25.38 5.80
C PHE A 307 -6.13 26.74 6.12
N ASP A 308 -5.42 27.66 6.78
CA ASP A 308 -5.95 28.96 7.22
C ASP A 308 -6.77 29.70 6.16
N GLN A 309 -6.21 29.87 4.96
CA GLN A 309 -6.93 30.53 3.86
C GLN A 309 -8.15 29.72 3.37
N LEU A 310 -8.03 28.40 3.27
CA LEU A 310 -9.16 27.55 2.88
C LEU A 310 -10.28 27.59 3.92
N ALA A 311 -9.94 27.55 5.21
CA ALA A 311 -10.87 27.57 6.32
C ALA A 311 -11.69 28.86 6.32
N MET A 312 -11.03 30.01 6.26
CA MET A 312 -11.70 31.31 6.21
C MET A 312 -12.63 31.44 5.02
N GLU A 313 -12.22 30.97 3.84
CA GLU A 313 -13.00 31.16 2.62
C GLU A 313 -14.13 30.14 2.44
N ALA A 314 -13.97 28.92 2.95
CA ALA A 314 -14.99 27.88 2.87
C ALA A 314 -16.00 27.94 4.03
N TYR A 315 -15.54 28.26 5.25
CA TYR A 315 -16.35 28.17 6.47
C TYR A 315 -16.57 29.52 7.17
N GLY A 316 -15.83 30.57 6.81
CA GLY A 316 -15.94 31.88 7.44
C GLY A 316 -15.30 31.99 8.83
N ILE A 317 -14.61 30.93 9.29
CA ILE A 317 -13.93 30.86 10.59
C ILE A 317 -12.49 30.37 10.41
N PRO A 318 -11.55 30.76 11.28
CA PRO A 318 -10.14 30.41 11.13
C PRO A 318 -9.89 28.95 11.49
N SER A 319 -8.91 28.33 10.83
CA SER A 319 -8.54 26.91 11.08
C SER A 319 -8.05 26.65 12.50
N SER A 320 -7.65 27.69 13.25
CA SER A 320 -7.26 27.62 14.66
C SER A 320 -8.42 27.37 15.62
N GLU A 321 -9.67 27.52 15.17
CA GLU A 321 -10.85 27.17 15.98
C GLU A 321 -10.83 25.68 16.36
N LYS A 322 -11.21 25.39 17.61
CA LYS A 322 -11.31 24.01 18.08
C LYS A 322 -12.44 23.30 17.35
N CYS A 323 -12.21 22.02 17.01
CA CYS A 323 -13.18 21.19 16.28
C CYS A 323 -13.62 21.77 14.92
N HIS A 324 -12.75 22.56 14.26
CA HIS A 324 -13.08 23.13 12.95
C HIS A 324 -13.41 22.04 11.90
N PRO A 325 -14.53 22.14 11.15
CA PRO A 325 -15.01 21.09 10.24
C PRO A 325 -14.01 20.66 9.15
N ILE A 326 -13.18 21.58 8.67
CA ILE A 326 -12.13 21.30 7.67
C ILE A 326 -11.24 20.09 7.99
N TYR A 327 -11.04 19.77 9.28
CA TYR A 327 -10.22 18.64 9.69
C TYR A 327 -10.91 17.29 9.51
N HIS A 328 -12.24 17.27 9.38
CA HIS A 328 -13.03 16.09 9.01
C HIS A 328 -13.15 15.97 7.48
N ASP A 329 -13.26 17.11 6.79
CA ASP A 329 -13.46 17.16 5.34
C ASP A 329 -12.18 16.93 4.52
N ILE A 330 -11.01 17.01 5.16
CA ILE A 330 -9.73 16.74 4.52
C ILE A 330 -9.04 15.56 5.21
N ALA A 331 -8.57 14.62 4.40
CA ALA A 331 -7.70 13.53 4.83
C ALA A 331 -6.37 13.55 4.05
N ILE A 332 -5.40 12.80 4.52
CA ILE A 332 -4.08 12.69 3.89
C ILE A 332 -3.80 11.21 3.63
N LEU A 333 -3.27 10.91 2.45
CA LEU A 333 -2.77 9.59 2.07
C LEU A 333 -1.30 9.71 1.65
N GLN A 334 -0.45 8.90 2.29
CA GLN A 334 0.97 8.80 2.00
C GLN A 334 1.23 7.62 1.05
N LEU A 335 2.17 7.78 0.12
CA LEU A 335 2.66 6.66 -0.69
C LEU A 335 3.32 5.57 0.19
N ILE A 336 4.05 5.98 1.23
CA ILE A 336 4.59 5.10 2.27
C ILE A 336 4.40 5.72 3.66
N GLY A 337 4.08 4.88 4.66
CA GLY A 337 3.71 5.33 6.01
C GLY A 337 4.87 5.70 6.95
N TYR A 338 6.13 5.56 6.54
CA TYR A 338 7.28 5.75 7.42
C TYR A 338 7.89 7.15 7.33
N HIS A 339 8.31 7.67 8.48
CA HIS A 339 8.87 9.01 8.59
C HIS A 339 10.28 9.11 8.03
N SER A 340 10.65 10.24 7.41
CA SER A 340 12.05 10.54 7.04
C SER A 340 12.27 12.04 7.01
N GLU A 341 13.50 12.51 7.24
CA GLU A 341 13.84 13.93 7.06
C GLU A 341 13.72 14.32 5.57
N LYS A 342 14.19 13.46 4.68
CA LYS A 342 14.07 13.61 3.22
C LYS A 342 13.64 12.30 2.59
N PHE A 343 12.61 12.37 1.74
CA PHE A 343 12.17 11.22 0.98
C PHE A 343 13.16 10.86 -0.13
N LYS A 344 13.49 9.57 -0.27
CA LYS A 344 14.26 9.03 -1.39
C LYS A 344 13.53 7.84 -1.99
N TYR A 345 12.98 8.04 -3.19
CA TYR A 345 12.32 6.97 -3.91
C TYR A 345 13.32 5.94 -4.44
N THR A 346 12.98 4.67 -4.35
CA THR A 346 13.68 3.57 -5.03
C THR A 346 12.64 2.61 -5.60
N VAL A 347 13.04 1.87 -6.64
CA VAL A 347 12.12 0.94 -7.34
C VAL A 347 11.57 -0.13 -6.39
N GLY A 348 12.30 -0.53 -5.35
CA GLY A 348 11.83 -1.51 -4.36
C GLY A 348 10.62 -1.05 -3.55
N ILE A 349 10.41 0.27 -3.38
CA ILE A 349 9.26 0.78 -2.60
C ILE A 349 7.93 0.35 -3.21
N LYS A 350 7.81 0.34 -4.54
CA LYS A 350 6.54 -0.01 -5.21
C LYS A 350 6.12 -1.48 -5.01
N HIS A 351 7.05 -2.30 -4.53
CA HIS A 351 6.90 -3.74 -4.33
C HIS A 351 6.60 -4.11 -2.88
N LEU A 352 6.60 -3.11 -1.98
CA LEU A 352 6.31 -3.31 -0.56
C LEU A 352 4.85 -3.72 -0.35
N PRO A 353 4.57 -4.69 0.53
CA PRO A 353 3.21 -5.01 0.96
C PRO A 353 2.40 -3.78 1.41
N SER A 354 3.00 -2.83 2.12
CA SER A 354 2.31 -1.60 2.51
C SER A 354 1.94 -0.72 1.32
N THR A 355 2.81 -0.61 0.31
CA THR A 355 2.54 0.18 -0.90
C THR A 355 1.52 -0.51 -1.81
N ILE A 356 1.52 -1.85 -1.88
CA ILE A 356 0.45 -2.61 -2.57
C ILE A 356 -0.92 -2.30 -1.95
N PHE A 357 -1.00 -2.28 -0.61
CA PHE A 357 -2.22 -1.88 0.09
C PHE A 357 -2.59 -0.41 -0.19
N THR A 358 -1.62 0.51 -0.17
CA THR A 358 -1.85 1.92 -0.54
C THR A 358 -2.44 2.07 -1.95
N ASN A 359 -1.96 1.28 -2.92
CA ASN A 359 -2.48 1.30 -4.29
C ASN A 359 -3.95 0.84 -4.35
N LEU A 360 -4.30 -0.25 -3.65
CA LEU A 360 -5.68 -0.71 -3.53
C LEU A 360 -6.59 0.34 -2.90
N LEU A 361 -6.11 0.97 -1.82
CA LEU A 361 -6.86 2.00 -1.11
C LEU A 361 -7.05 3.24 -1.99
N ALA A 362 -6.02 3.68 -2.71
CA ALA A 362 -6.12 4.77 -3.68
C ALA A 362 -7.13 4.45 -4.79
N LYS A 363 -7.09 3.23 -5.34
CA LYS A 363 -8.09 2.77 -6.32
C LYS A 363 -9.51 2.80 -5.75
N TYR A 364 -9.73 2.29 -4.55
CA TYR A 364 -11.03 2.32 -3.90
C TYR A 364 -11.55 3.76 -3.75
N LEU A 365 -10.72 4.67 -3.25
CA LEU A 365 -11.08 6.08 -3.10
C LEU A 365 -11.40 6.71 -4.46
N ALA A 366 -10.65 6.39 -5.51
CA ALA A 366 -10.88 6.94 -6.85
C ALA A 366 -12.15 6.41 -7.51
N THR A 367 -12.42 5.10 -7.40
CA THR A 367 -13.44 4.41 -8.21
C THR A 367 -14.77 4.17 -7.49
N LYS A 368 -14.79 4.19 -6.15
CA LYS A 368 -15.98 3.90 -5.34
C LYS A 368 -16.45 5.09 -4.50
N THR A 369 -15.79 6.24 -4.63
CA THR A 369 -16.18 7.48 -3.94
C THR A 369 -16.06 8.65 -4.90
N ASP A 370 -16.60 9.80 -4.52
CA ASP A 370 -16.60 11.07 -5.25
C ASP A 370 -15.46 12.02 -4.84
N LYS A 371 -14.49 11.51 -4.08
CA LYS A 371 -13.41 12.32 -3.50
C LYS A 371 -12.61 13.08 -4.54
N THR A 372 -12.17 14.28 -4.15
CA THR A 372 -11.19 15.07 -4.89
C THR A 372 -9.80 14.88 -4.31
N PHE A 373 -8.81 14.65 -5.17
CA PHE A 373 -7.42 14.46 -4.81
C PHE A 373 -6.61 15.73 -5.02
N LEU A 374 -5.94 16.19 -3.98
CA LEU A 374 -5.02 17.32 -4.04
C LEU A 374 -3.58 16.81 -4.12
N VAL A 375 -2.88 17.12 -5.22
CA VAL A 375 -1.50 16.71 -5.47
C VAL A 375 -0.59 17.93 -5.55
N LEU A 376 0.13 18.19 -4.46
CA LEU A 376 1.03 19.34 -4.36
C LEU A 376 2.46 19.03 -4.81
N ARG A 377 2.85 17.75 -4.78
CA ARG A 377 4.18 17.27 -5.15
C ARG A 377 4.07 15.88 -5.76
N SER A 378 5.10 15.52 -6.54
CA SER A 378 5.28 14.15 -7.06
C SER A 378 4.10 13.63 -7.87
N GLU A 379 3.51 14.51 -8.68
CA GLU A 379 2.41 14.19 -9.60
C GLU A 379 2.70 12.95 -10.45
N ALA A 380 3.94 12.82 -10.96
CA ALA A 380 4.34 11.67 -11.76
C ALA A 380 4.26 10.33 -11.00
N LEU A 381 4.60 10.30 -9.70
CA LEU A 381 4.51 9.08 -8.89
C LEU A 381 3.06 8.70 -8.62
N TRP A 382 2.21 9.67 -8.29
CA TRP A 382 0.78 9.40 -8.09
C TRP A 382 0.07 9.02 -9.39
N LYS A 383 0.45 9.63 -10.53
CA LYS A 383 -0.02 9.19 -11.85
C LYS A 383 0.40 7.76 -12.17
N GLU A 384 1.61 7.34 -11.79
CA GLU A 384 2.02 5.93 -11.89
C GLU A 384 1.17 5.03 -10.98
N THR A 385 0.89 5.45 -9.74
CA THR A 385 0.07 4.70 -8.78
C THR A 385 -1.37 4.49 -9.25
N PHE A 386 -2.04 5.53 -9.75
CA PHE A 386 -3.40 5.39 -10.28
C PHE A 386 -3.44 4.66 -11.63
N GLY A 387 -2.35 4.70 -12.39
CA GLY A 387 -2.34 4.33 -13.80
C GLY A 387 -2.87 5.46 -14.67
N GLU A 388 -2.41 5.48 -15.93
CA GLU A 388 -2.69 6.59 -16.85
C GLU A 388 -4.18 6.76 -17.17
N GLU A 389 -4.89 5.64 -17.38
CA GLU A 389 -6.32 5.64 -17.71
C GLU A 389 -7.17 6.27 -16.60
N LEU A 390 -7.07 5.73 -15.37
CA LEU A 390 -7.81 6.24 -14.21
C LEU A 390 -7.41 7.67 -13.85
N TRP A 391 -6.12 8.01 -13.96
CA TRP A 391 -5.67 9.39 -13.74
C TRP A 391 -6.35 10.36 -14.71
N ASN A 392 -6.37 10.03 -16.00
CA ASN A 392 -6.96 10.87 -17.04
C ASN A 392 -8.49 11.00 -16.86
N GLU A 393 -9.16 9.94 -16.41
CA GLU A 393 -10.58 9.96 -16.05
C GLU A 393 -10.83 10.94 -14.89
N LEU A 394 -10.07 10.82 -13.79
CA LEU A 394 -10.18 11.73 -12.65
C LEU A 394 -9.85 13.18 -13.03
N GLU A 395 -8.90 13.43 -13.93
CA GLU A 395 -8.63 14.78 -14.46
C GLU A 395 -9.82 15.31 -15.27
N LYS A 396 -10.45 14.49 -16.11
CA LYS A 396 -11.63 14.87 -16.91
C LYS A 396 -12.85 15.17 -16.03
N GLU A 397 -13.05 14.39 -14.97
CA GLU A 397 -14.05 14.65 -13.91
C GLU A 397 -13.67 15.87 -13.03
N GLY A 398 -12.43 16.34 -13.18
CA GLY A 398 -11.86 17.41 -12.39
C GLY A 398 -11.62 17.04 -10.93
N ARG A 399 -11.60 15.75 -10.60
CA ARG A 399 -11.31 15.25 -9.25
C ARG A 399 -9.82 15.23 -8.93
N ILE A 400 -8.95 15.61 -9.86
CA ILE A 400 -7.54 15.89 -9.59
C ILE A 400 -7.30 17.40 -9.56
N VAL A 401 -6.79 17.90 -8.44
CA VAL A 401 -6.29 19.28 -8.31
C VAL A 401 -4.77 19.23 -8.17
N THR A 402 -4.06 19.80 -9.14
CA THR A 402 -2.59 19.94 -9.08
C THR A 402 -2.15 21.40 -9.20
N LYS A 403 -0.86 21.64 -9.00
CA LYS A 403 -0.27 22.97 -9.19
C LYS A 403 -0.19 23.39 -10.65
N GLY A 404 -0.11 22.43 -11.58
CA GLY A 404 0.17 22.65 -13.00
C GLY A 404 1.53 23.30 -13.32
N HIS A 405 2.47 23.34 -12.37
CA HIS A 405 3.81 23.89 -12.61
C HIS A 405 4.87 23.24 -11.71
N LYS A 406 6.13 23.27 -12.18
CA LYS A 406 7.29 22.76 -11.45
C LYS A 406 7.59 23.66 -10.26
N GLY A 407 7.64 23.10 -9.05
CA GLY A 407 8.08 23.82 -7.86
C GLY A 407 7.80 23.05 -6.56
N MET A 408 8.65 23.26 -5.55
CA MET A 408 8.58 22.51 -4.29
C MET A 408 7.57 23.07 -3.28
N SER A 409 6.97 24.24 -3.50
CA SER A 409 6.02 24.81 -2.53
C SER A 409 4.78 23.93 -2.33
N GLN A 410 4.48 23.62 -1.07
CA GLN A 410 3.28 22.90 -0.62
C GLN A 410 2.18 23.86 -0.13
N LYS A 411 2.36 25.18 -0.29
CA LYS A 411 1.36 26.14 0.20
C LYS A 411 0.05 26.01 -0.55
N ILE A 412 -1.05 25.82 0.16
CA ILE A 412 -2.39 25.78 -0.43
C ILE A 412 -2.88 27.22 -0.58
N SER A 413 -2.88 27.73 -1.81
CA SER A 413 -3.27 29.12 -2.11
C SER A 413 -3.59 29.26 -3.59
N ARG A 414 -4.41 30.24 -3.98
CA ARG A 414 -4.70 30.56 -5.39
C ARG A 414 -3.44 30.72 -6.23
N ARG A 415 -2.37 31.32 -5.69
CA ARG A 415 -1.10 31.50 -6.40
C ARG A 415 -0.41 30.17 -6.73
N ASN A 416 -0.53 29.18 -5.87
CA ASN A 416 0.13 27.88 -6.05
C ASN A 416 -0.76 26.86 -6.79
N LEU A 417 -2.08 26.99 -6.70
CA LEU A 417 -3.08 26.13 -7.33
C LEU A 417 -3.81 26.89 -8.45
N LYS A 418 -3.05 27.31 -9.48
CA LYS A 418 -3.57 28.10 -10.60
C LYS A 418 -4.24 27.27 -11.70
N LYS A 419 -3.78 26.03 -11.89
CA LYS A 419 -4.33 25.12 -12.91
C LYS A 419 -5.81 24.92 -12.62
N ASP A 420 -6.65 25.15 -13.63
CA ASP A 420 -8.09 24.89 -13.63
C ASP A 420 -8.84 25.49 -12.42
N ASN A 421 -8.43 26.68 -11.97
CA ASN A 421 -8.96 27.35 -10.77
C ASN A 421 -8.97 26.45 -9.51
N GLY A 422 -7.93 25.62 -9.37
CA GLY A 422 -7.86 24.55 -8.38
C GLY A 422 -8.16 24.99 -6.95
N PHE A 423 -7.69 26.14 -6.50
CA PHE A 423 -7.99 26.63 -5.15
C PHE A 423 -9.49 26.90 -4.94
N ASP A 424 -10.13 27.63 -5.85
CA ASP A 424 -11.56 27.97 -5.75
C ASP A 424 -12.42 26.71 -5.84
N LYS A 425 -11.97 25.71 -6.60
CA LYS A 425 -12.60 24.38 -6.62
C LYS A 425 -12.58 23.72 -5.24
N LEU A 426 -11.44 23.72 -4.53
CA LEU A 426 -11.37 23.18 -3.18
C LEU A 426 -12.31 23.92 -2.22
N VAL A 427 -12.38 25.25 -2.32
CA VAL A 427 -13.30 26.07 -1.51
C VAL A 427 -14.76 25.66 -1.76
N ASN A 428 -15.16 25.49 -3.01
CA ASN A 428 -16.53 25.10 -3.36
C ASN A 428 -16.88 23.70 -2.83
N ILE A 429 -15.98 22.73 -2.98
CA ILE A 429 -16.16 21.38 -2.42
C ILE A 429 -16.37 21.42 -0.90
N LEU A 430 -15.61 22.27 -0.19
CA LEU A 430 -15.71 22.39 1.26
C LEU A 430 -16.98 23.15 1.72
N LYS A 431 -17.50 24.07 0.90
CA LYS A 431 -18.75 24.81 1.18
C LYS A 431 -20.00 23.95 1.06
N HIS A 432 -20.01 23.01 0.13
CA HIS A 432 -21.13 22.09 -0.03
C HIS A 432 -21.07 21.03 1.08
N ASP A 433 -21.96 21.20 2.08
CA ASP A 433 -22.50 20.22 3.05
C ASP A 433 -22.59 20.78 4.49
N SER A 434 -23.19 21.97 4.63
CA SER A 434 -23.88 22.33 5.87
C SER A 434 -25.16 21.50 5.97
N HIS A 435 -25.06 20.23 6.37
CA HIS A 435 -26.17 19.33 6.76
C HIS A 435 -27.38 19.25 5.80
N GLU A 436 -27.43 18.18 5.00
CA GLU A 436 -28.70 17.44 4.78
C GLU A 436 -28.65 16.10 5.53
#